data_AF-A0A7X6WFN7-F1
#
_entry.id   AF-A0A7X6WFN7-F1
#
_cell.length_a   1.000
_cell.length_b   1.000
_cell.length_c   1.000
_cell.angle_alpha   90.00
_cell.angle_beta   90.00
_cell.angle_gamma   90.00
#
_symmetry.space_group_name_H-M   'P 1'
#
loop_
_entity.id
_entity.type
_entity.pdbx_description
1 polymer ?
#
loop_
_entity_poly.entity_id
_entity_poly.type
_entity_poly.pdbx_seq_one_letter_code
_entity_poly.pdbx_strand_id
1 'polypeptide(L)'
;MKSLKELAKDNKWIFSFWGLLVVISILNVFNFSFISNVIQYIYYGLYILSTLIILLIIKKSEFQMGNLIITLINLLAMIIAVKNEFVALPLLLIYPFVASKKLNFVSIILSTFTYFIAIIWIVFFLTFGRMNFSINEEIGNIPSPNGAYNLVIISNNQGALGGATITNLDKIYLKIMKYRKLVFYDDWGVENQIKWIDNKSFNIDGHIINVNTKKVIYGDR
;
A
#
# COMPACT_ATOMS: atom_id res chain seq x y z
N MET A 1 -7.78 32.67 18.83
CA MET A 1 -7.78 31.49 17.93
C MET A 1 -7.00 30.40 18.63
N LYS A 2 -7.52 29.15 18.70
CA LYS A 2 -6.85 28.09 19.47
C LYS A 2 -5.59 27.61 18.76
N SER A 3 -4.52 27.39 19.52
CA SER A 3 -3.30 26.81 18.96
C SER A 3 -3.55 25.37 18.47
N LEU A 4 -2.71 24.86 17.56
CA LEU A 4 -2.81 23.46 17.13
C LEU A 4 -2.73 22.48 18.32
N LYS A 5 -1.92 22.82 19.34
CA LYS A 5 -1.79 22.01 20.56
C LYS A 5 -3.09 21.97 21.37
N GLU A 6 -3.80 23.08 21.48
CA GLU A 6 -5.10 23.15 22.14
C GLU A 6 -6.17 22.38 21.35
N LEU A 7 -6.21 22.55 20.03
CA LEU A 7 -7.13 21.81 19.17
C LEU A 7 -6.87 20.31 19.19
N ALA A 8 -5.60 19.88 19.24
CA ALA A 8 -5.24 18.48 19.39
C ALA A 8 -5.63 17.92 20.77
N LYS A 9 -5.53 18.73 21.83
CA LYS A 9 -5.99 18.34 23.17
C LYS A 9 -7.51 18.17 23.21
N ASP A 10 -8.25 19.11 22.62
CA ASP A 10 -9.71 19.10 22.57
C ASP A 10 -10.24 17.95 21.70
N ASN A 11 -9.48 17.54 20.67
CA ASN A 11 -9.85 16.48 19.72
C ASN A 11 -8.97 15.23 19.86
N LYS A 12 -8.48 14.93 21.07
CA LYS A 12 -7.48 13.86 21.31
C LYS A 12 -7.87 12.51 20.70
N TRP A 13 -9.14 12.13 20.80
CA TRP A 13 -9.65 10.87 20.24
C TRP A 13 -9.53 10.81 18.72
N ILE A 14 -9.83 11.91 18.02
CA ILE A 14 -9.73 12.00 16.55
C ILE A 14 -8.27 11.88 16.12
N PHE A 15 -7.35 12.59 16.78
CA PHE A 15 -5.92 12.51 16.50
C PHE A 15 -5.35 11.12 16.79
N SER A 16 -5.79 10.46 17.87
CA SER A 16 -5.35 9.10 18.21
C SER A 16 -5.84 8.07 17.20
N PHE A 17 -7.11 8.17 16.79
CA PHE A 17 -7.70 7.31 15.77
C PHE A 17 -7.01 7.50 14.41
N TRP A 18 -6.80 8.76 13.99
CA TRP A 18 -6.05 9.06 12.78
C TRP A 18 -4.61 8.52 12.85
N GLY A 19 -3.93 8.66 13.98
CA GLY A 19 -2.59 8.11 14.19
C GLY A 19 -2.53 6.58 14.04
N LEU A 20 -3.53 5.86 14.55
CA LEU A 20 -3.65 4.41 14.33
C LEU A 20 -3.79 4.08 12.83
N LEU A 21 -4.62 4.82 12.10
CA LEU A 21 -4.79 4.61 10.65
C LEU A 21 -3.50 4.91 9.89
N VAL A 22 -2.74 5.94 10.28
CA VAL A 22 -1.41 6.20 9.70
C VAL A 22 -0.45 5.02 9.91
N VAL A 23 -0.44 4.41 11.09
CA VAL A 23 0.40 3.23 11.36
C VAL A 23 0.00 2.06 10.45
N ILE A 24 -1.30 1.80 10.28
CA ILE A 24 -1.78 0.76 9.37
C ILE A 24 -1.40 1.08 7.92
N SER A 25 -1.44 2.35 7.51
CA SER A 25 -1.02 2.80 6.17
C SER A 25 0.46 2.53 5.93
N ILE A 26 1.31 2.82 6.91
CA ILE A 26 2.75 2.53 6.84
C ILE A 26 2.96 1.02 6.69
N LEU A 27 2.29 0.20 7.51
CA LEU A 27 2.37 -1.26 7.38
C LEU A 27 1.93 -1.72 5.98
N ASN A 28 0.91 -1.09 5.41
CA ASN A 28 0.43 -1.40 4.06
C ASN A 28 1.46 -1.14 2.96
N VAL A 29 2.20 -0.03 3.06
CA VAL A 29 3.34 0.26 2.18
C VAL A 29 4.43 -0.83 2.27
N PHE A 30 4.52 -1.53 3.41
CA PHE A 30 5.40 -2.69 3.65
C PHE A 30 4.73 -4.06 3.39
N ASN A 31 3.70 -4.12 2.53
CA ASN A 31 3.00 -5.34 2.11
C ASN A 31 2.18 -6.04 3.20
N PHE A 32 1.82 -5.35 4.29
CA PHE A 32 0.80 -5.84 5.21
C PHE A 32 -0.59 -5.42 4.75
N SER A 33 -1.54 -6.35 4.71
CA SER A 33 -2.92 -6.03 4.38
C SER A 33 -3.87 -6.80 5.29
N PHE A 34 -5.12 -6.34 5.35
CA PHE A 34 -6.17 -7.15 5.94
C PHE A 34 -6.41 -8.40 5.09
N ILE A 35 -6.76 -9.50 5.73
CA ILE A 35 -7.11 -10.74 5.01
C ILE A 35 -8.36 -10.52 4.16
N SER A 36 -9.33 -9.76 4.68
CA SER A 36 -10.55 -9.38 3.97
C SER A 36 -10.35 -8.10 3.16
N ASN A 37 -10.57 -8.20 1.85
CA ASN A 37 -10.57 -7.04 0.94
C ASN A 37 -11.64 -6.01 1.35
N VAL A 38 -12.79 -6.45 1.87
CA VAL A 38 -13.86 -5.54 2.33
C VAL A 38 -13.37 -4.67 3.48
N ILE A 39 -12.73 -5.29 4.49
CA ILE A 39 -12.14 -4.55 5.62
C ILE A 39 -11.03 -3.62 5.12
N GLN A 40 -10.22 -4.06 4.16
CA GLN A 40 -9.17 -3.25 3.55
C GLN A 40 -9.73 -1.97 2.89
N TYR A 41 -10.85 -2.07 2.17
CA TYR A 41 -11.49 -0.91 1.54
C TYR A 41 -12.19 0.01 2.54
N ILE A 42 -12.87 -0.56 3.56
CA ILE A 42 -13.45 0.22 4.67
C ILE A 42 -12.35 1.04 5.36
N TYR A 43 -11.22 0.39 5.63
CA TYR A 43 -10.04 1.04 6.19
C TYR A 43 -9.56 2.22 5.33
N TYR A 44 -9.41 2.06 4.01
CA TYR A 44 -9.00 3.17 3.15
C TYR A 44 -9.98 4.34 3.20
N GLY A 45 -11.29 4.06 3.19
CA GLY A 45 -12.33 5.08 3.33
C GLY A 45 -12.20 5.85 4.65
N LEU A 46 -12.03 5.13 5.77
CA LEU A 46 -11.81 5.75 7.09
C LEU A 46 -10.52 6.58 7.14
N TYR A 47 -9.44 6.11 6.50
CA TYR A 47 -8.17 6.84 6.44
C TYR A 47 -8.28 8.15 5.67
N ILE A 48 -8.94 8.15 4.51
CA ILE A 48 -9.17 9.35 3.71
C ILE A 48 -10.06 10.35 4.47
N LEU A 49 -11.20 9.89 5.01
CA LEU A 49 -12.15 10.74 5.75
C LEU A 49 -11.53 11.34 7.01
N SER A 50 -10.83 10.53 7.82
CA SER A 50 -10.16 11.03 9.02
C SER A 50 -9.07 12.05 8.70
N THR A 51 -8.31 11.85 7.61
CA THR A 51 -7.31 12.83 7.16
C THR A 51 -7.96 14.15 6.76
N LEU A 52 -9.08 14.13 6.03
CA LEU A 52 -9.84 15.34 5.71
C LEU A 52 -10.29 16.09 6.97
N ILE A 53 -10.82 15.37 7.97
CA ILE A 53 -11.24 15.95 9.25
C ILE A 53 -10.04 16.60 9.97
N ILE A 54 -8.91 15.92 10.05
CA ILE A 54 -7.69 16.44 10.68
C ILE A 54 -7.19 17.69 9.93
N LEU A 55 -7.17 17.68 8.61
CA LEU A 55 -6.76 18.84 7.81
C LEU A 55 -7.70 20.04 8.00
N LEU A 56 -9.01 19.82 8.14
CA LEU A 56 -9.97 20.88 8.47
C LEU A 56 -9.74 21.45 9.88
N ILE A 57 -9.38 20.62 10.86
CA ILE A 57 -9.00 21.08 12.21
C ILE A 57 -7.70 21.89 12.15
N ILE A 58 -6.69 21.40 11.43
CA ILE A 58 -5.40 22.08 11.25
C ILE A 58 -5.61 23.44 10.58
N LYS A 59 -6.46 23.53 9.56
CA LYS A 59 -6.77 24.79 8.87
C LYS A 59 -7.34 25.85 9.83
N LYS A 60 -8.09 25.46 10.87
CA LYS A 60 -8.59 26.36 11.93
C LYS A 60 -7.50 26.81 12.92
N SER A 61 -6.33 26.17 12.93
CA SER A 61 -5.25 26.44 13.88
C SER A 61 -4.22 27.46 13.40
N GLU A 62 -4.40 28.01 12.19
CA GLU A 62 -3.40 28.87 11.51
C GLU A 62 -2.03 28.22 11.27
N PHE A 63 -1.88 26.92 11.59
CA PHE A 63 -0.68 26.17 11.35
C PHE A 63 -0.35 26.15 9.86
N GLN A 64 0.90 26.47 9.54
CA GLN A 64 1.45 26.44 8.20
C GLN A 64 2.71 25.58 8.20
N MET A 65 2.87 24.81 7.14
CA MET A 65 4.01 23.96 6.90
C MET A 65 4.89 24.57 5.82
N GLY A 66 6.20 24.45 5.98
CA GLY A 66 7.14 24.97 5.00
C GLY A 66 7.02 24.24 3.65
N ASN A 67 7.08 24.99 2.55
CA ASN A 67 6.92 24.47 1.19
C ASN A 67 7.95 23.40 0.83
N LEU A 68 9.16 23.44 1.39
CA LEU A 68 10.14 22.36 1.21
C LEU A 68 9.66 21.02 1.81
N ILE A 69 9.03 21.05 2.99
CA ILE A 69 8.47 19.85 3.61
C ILE A 69 7.32 19.31 2.74
N ILE A 70 6.51 20.22 2.19
CA ILE A 70 5.41 19.82 1.31
C ILE A 70 5.94 19.20 0.01
N THR A 71 6.97 19.78 -0.59
CA THR A 71 7.64 19.17 -1.74
C THR A 71 8.08 17.74 -1.42
N LEU A 72 8.68 17.50 -0.25
CA LEU A 72 9.06 16.15 0.19
C LEU A 72 7.85 15.23 0.38
N ILE A 73 6.75 15.73 0.96
CA ILE A 73 5.49 14.96 1.10
C ILE A 73 4.92 14.59 -0.26
N ASN A 74 4.92 15.50 -1.23
CA ASN A 74 4.44 15.23 -2.59
C ASN A 74 5.28 14.15 -3.28
N LEU A 75 6.61 14.23 -3.18
CA LEU A 75 7.52 13.22 -3.72
C LEU A 75 7.32 11.86 -3.03
N LEU A 76 7.15 11.84 -1.71
CA LEU A 76 6.85 10.63 -0.96
C LEU A 76 5.50 10.03 -1.37
N ALA A 77 4.48 10.86 -1.60
CA ALA A 77 3.19 10.43 -2.10
C ALA A 77 3.32 9.75 -3.48
N MET A 78 4.16 10.25 -4.38
CA MET A 78 4.42 9.61 -5.67
C MET A 78 5.03 8.21 -5.51
N ILE A 79 6.00 8.04 -4.61
CA ILE A 79 6.62 6.74 -4.34
C ILE A 79 5.59 5.76 -3.76
N ILE A 80 4.76 6.23 -2.82
CA ILE A 80 3.70 5.41 -2.21
C ILE A 80 2.63 5.04 -3.24
N ALA A 81 2.30 5.94 -4.16
CA ALA A 81 1.26 5.72 -5.17
C ALA A 81 1.56 4.54 -6.10
N VAL A 82 2.84 4.24 -6.34
CA VAL A 82 3.26 3.04 -7.11
C VAL A 82 2.85 1.75 -6.39
N LYS A 83 2.82 1.76 -5.06
CA LYS A 83 2.42 0.59 -4.26
C LYS A 83 0.93 0.57 -3.93
N ASN A 84 0.39 1.74 -3.58
CA ASN A 84 -0.98 1.87 -3.12
C ASN A 84 -1.48 3.32 -3.28
N GLU A 85 -2.28 3.53 -4.31
CA GLU A 85 -2.85 4.81 -4.68
C GLU A 85 -3.79 5.37 -3.59
N PHE A 86 -4.51 4.53 -2.84
CA PHE A 86 -5.42 4.97 -1.77
C PHE A 86 -4.68 5.46 -0.53
N VAL A 87 -3.52 4.89 -0.22
CA VAL A 87 -2.67 5.36 0.89
C VAL A 87 -1.97 6.67 0.52
N ALA A 88 -1.63 6.86 -0.76
CA ALA A 88 -0.98 8.08 -1.23
C ALA A 88 -1.93 9.29 -1.29
N LEU A 89 -3.21 9.07 -1.62
CA LEU A 89 -4.18 10.14 -1.88
C LEU A 89 -4.33 11.14 -0.70
N PRO A 90 -4.43 10.72 0.57
CA PRO A 90 -4.49 11.65 1.69
C PRO A 90 -3.27 12.56 1.85
N LEU A 91 -2.09 12.13 1.38
CA LEU A 91 -0.88 12.95 1.45
C LEU A 91 -0.93 14.14 0.49
N LEU A 92 -1.56 13.98 -0.69
CA LEU A 92 -1.78 15.10 -1.61
C LEU A 92 -2.67 16.19 -1.00
N LEU A 93 -3.64 15.79 -0.18
CA LEU A 93 -4.55 16.72 0.46
C LEU A 93 -3.85 17.65 1.46
N ILE A 94 -2.64 17.30 1.92
CA ILE A 94 -1.88 18.14 2.85
C ILE A 94 -1.50 19.49 2.21
N TYR A 95 -1.14 19.51 0.93
CA TYR A 95 -0.67 20.73 0.26
C TYR A 95 -1.70 21.87 0.28
N PRO A 96 -2.93 21.72 -0.26
CA PRO A 96 -3.88 22.83 -0.31
C PRO A 96 -4.36 23.31 1.08
N PHE A 97 -4.17 22.53 2.14
CA PHE A 97 -4.64 22.87 3.48
C PHE A 97 -3.56 23.47 4.38
N VAL A 98 -2.28 23.15 4.16
CA VAL A 98 -1.20 23.46 5.11
C VAL A 98 -0.06 24.27 4.47
N ALA A 99 -0.09 24.55 3.16
CA ALA A 99 0.94 25.33 2.49
C ALA A 99 1.14 26.74 3.09
N SER A 100 2.37 27.02 3.50
CA SER A 100 2.74 28.37 3.93
C SER A 100 2.85 29.31 2.74
N LYS A 101 2.22 30.48 2.89
CA LYS A 101 2.37 31.60 1.96
C LYS A 101 3.65 32.42 2.21
N LYS A 102 4.42 32.13 3.27
CA LYS A 102 5.50 32.98 3.80
C LYS A 102 6.92 32.54 3.38
N LEU A 103 7.08 31.87 2.24
CA LEU A 103 8.40 31.38 1.79
C LEU A 103 8.83 31.98 0.47
N ASN A 104 10.12 31.82 0.15
CA ASN A 104 10.71 32.26 -1.10
C ASN A 104 9.93 31.73 -2.31
N PHE A 105 9.77 32.57 -3.33
CA PHE A 105 9.02 32.30 -4.55
C PHE A 105 9.42 30.96 -5.21
N VAL A 106 10.72 30.64 -5.22
CA VAL A 106 11.26 29.37 -5.74
C VAL A 106 10.65 28.15 -5.04
N SER A 107 10.54 28.17 -3.71
CA SER A 107 9.98 27.04 -2.95
C SER A 107 8.48 26.87 -3.21
N ILE A 108 7.75 27.96 -3.44
CA ILE A 108 6.32 27.91 -3.80
C ILE A 108 6.15 27.27 -5.19
N ILE A 109 6.97 27.67 -6.16
CA ILE A 109 6.94 27.08 -7.51
C ILE A 109 7.22 25.58 -7.42
N LEU A 110 8.28 25.19 -6.71
CA LEU A 110 8.69 23.79 -6.59
C LEU A 110 7.60 22.94 -5.92
N SER A 111 7.00 23.41 -4.82
CA SER A 111 5.92 22.69 -4.14
C SER A 111 4.66 22.58 -5.01
N THR A 112 4.34 23.63 -5.76
CA THR A 112 3.20 23.65 -6.70
C THR A 112 3.43 22.66 -7.84
N PHE A 113 4.62 22.70 -8.45
CA PHE A 113 4.98 21.83 -9.56
C PHE A 113 4.96 20.36 -9.16
N THR A 114 5.59 20.02 -8.03
CA THR A 114 5.58 18.64 -7.51
C THR A 114 4.18 18.17 -7.13
N TYR A 115 3.32 19.05 -6.62
CA TYR A 115 1.91 18.73 -6.34
C TYR A 115 1.15 18.35 -7.61
N PHE A 116 1.26 19.13 -8.69
CA PHE A 116 0.60 18.81 -9.95
C PHE A 116 1.11 17.52 -10.56
N ILE A 117 2.42 17.29 -10.54
CA ILE A 117 2.99 16.02 -11.00
C ILE A 117 2.44 14.86 -10.15
N ALA A 118 2.42 15.00 -8.83
CA ALA A 118 1.93 13.95 -7.94
C ALA A 118 0.43 13.67 -8.13
N ILE A 119 -0.39 14.70 -8.40
CA ILE A 119 -1.78 14.52 -8.82
C ILE A 119 -1.87 13.73 -10.11
N ILE A 120 -1.18 14.17 -11.16
CA ILE A 120 -1.22 13.52 -12.47
C ILE A 120 -0.80 12.06 -12.32
N TRP A 121 0.25 11.79 -11.53
CA TRP A 121 0.74 10.47 -11.22
C TRP A 121 -0.32 9.59 -10.52
N ILE A 122 -0.94 10.09 -9.45
CA ILE A 122 -1.97 9.35 -8.71
C ILE A 122 -3.23 9.15 -9.55
N VAL A 123 -3.66 10.15 -10.30
CA VAL A 123 -4.77 10.02 -11.26
C VAL A 123 -4.44 8.98 -12.30
N PHE A 124 -3.24 8.98 -12.87
CA PHE A 124 -2.78 7.98 -13.82
C PHE A 124 -2.86 6.55 -13.24
N PHE A 125 -2.42 6.32 -12.00
CA PHE A 125 -2.57 5.00 -11.36
C PHE A 125 -4.02 4.64 -11.04
N LEU A 126 -4.84 5.61 -10.62
CA LEU A 126 -6.27 5.39 -10.35
C LEU A 126 -7.06 5.07 -11.62
N THR A 127 -6.76 5.74 -12.74
CA THR A 127 -7.49 5.57 -14.01
C THR A 127 -6.88 4.47 -14.86
N PHE A 128 -5.58 4.56 -15.17
CA PHE A 128 -4.89 3.66 -16.10
C PHE A 128 -4.27 2.44 -15.42
N GLY A 129 -3.77 2.58 -14.18
CA GLY A 129 -3.30 1.44 -13.40
C GLY A 129 -4.39 0.39 -13.15
N ARG A 130 -5.66 0.82 -13.17
CA ARG A 130 -6.86 -0.03 -13.07
C ARG A 130 -7.54 -0.34 -14.41
N MET A 131 -7.19 0.36 -15.49
CA MET A 131 -7.50 -0.08 -16.86
C MET A 131 -6.53 -1.21 -17.23
N ASN A 132 -6.65 -2.35 -16.54
CA ASN A 132 -6.17 -3.69 -16.88
C ASN A 132 -5.05 -3.81 -17.95
N PHE A 133 -3.89 -3.15 -17.76
CA PHE A 133 -2.65 -3.59 -18.40
C PHE A 133 -2.16 -4.89 -17.78
N SER A 134 -2.65 -5.25 -16.58
CA SER A 134 -2.52 -6.56 -16.00
C SER A 134 -3.78 -6.91 -15.19
N ILE A 135 -4.47 -8.00 -15.53
CA ILE A 135 -5.54 -8.57 -14.72
C ILE A 135 -4.88 -9.55 -13.76
N ASN A 136 -4.91 -9.23 -12.47
CA ASN A 136 -4.49 -10.15 -11.41
C ASN A 136 -5.72 -10.92 -10.91
N GLU A 137 -5.80 -12.19 -11.24
CA GLU A 137 -6.85 -13.08 -10.77
C GLU A 137 -6.26 -14.10 -9.80
N GLU A 138 -6.84 -14.22 -8.59
CA GLU A 138 -6.48 -15.29 -7.66
C GLU A 138 -7.09 -16.60 -8.18
N ILE A 139 -6.25 -17.45 -8.75
CA ILE A 139 -6.66 -18.73 -9.35
C ILE A 139 -6.51 -19.91 -8.38
N GLY A 140 -5.84 -19.71 -7.24
CA GLY A 140 -5.68 -20.75 -6.23
C GLY A 140 -5.23 -20.22 -4.87
N ASN A 141 -5.69 -20.89 -3.82
CA ASN A 141 -5.34 -20.59 -2.43
C ASN A 141 -5.14 -21.90 -1.66
N ILE A 142 -3.91 -22.16 -1.23
CA ILE A 142 -3.53 -23.41 -0.59
C ILE A 142 -3.04 -23.11 0.83
N PRO A 143 -3.87 -23.32 1.86
CA PRO A 143 -3.47 -23.09 3.24
C PRO A 143 -2.44 -24.13 3.70
N SER A 144 -1.49 -23.69 4.51
CA SER A 144 -0.56 -24.57 5.22
C SER A 144 -1.29 -25.45 6.24
N PRO A 145 -0.74 -26.61 6.62
CA PRO A 145 -1.42 -27.54 7.52
C PRO A 145 -1.77 -26.95 8.89
N ASN A 146 -1.01 -25.97 9.37
CA ASN A 146 -1.27 -25.25 10.63
C ASN A 146 -2.05 -23.93 10.45
N GLY A 147 -2.38 -23.53 9.22
CA GLY A 147 -3.11 -22.29 8.91
C GLY A 147 -2.33 -21.00 9.18
N ALA A 148 -1.03 -21.05 9.44
CA ALA A 148 -0.20 -19.85 9.68
C ALA A 148 0.21 -19.14 8.37
N TYR A 149 0.20 -19.88 7.27
CA TYR A 149 0.57 -19.42 5.94
C TYR A 149 -0.45 -19.88 4.90
N ASN A 150 -0.61 -19.09 3.83
CA ASN A 150 -1.33 -19.49 2.63
C ASN A 150 -0.44 -19.25 1.41
N LEU A 151 -0.44 -20.20 0.48
CA LEU A 151 0.09 -19.97 -0.87
C LEU A 151 -1.05 -19.46 -1.74
N VAL A 152 -0.85 -18.29 -2.34
CA VAL A 152 -1.83 -17.64 -3.20
C VAL A 152 -1.26 -17.57 -4.60
N ILE A 153 -1.95 -18.22 -5.53
CA ILE A 153 -1.57 -18.30 -6.94
C ILE A 153 -2.37 -17.24 -7.68
N ILE A 154 -1.65 -16.36 -8.37
CA ILE A 154 -2.21 -15.23 -9.09
C ILE A 154 -1.87 -15.39 -10.57
N SER A 155 -2.88 -15.47 -11.41
CA SER A 155 -2.72 -15.29 -12.86
C SER A 155 -2.64 -13.80 -13.14
N ASN A 156 -1.50 -13.34 -13.64
CA ASN A 156 -1.29 -11.98 -14.12
C ASN A 156 -1.38 -12.01 -15.65
N ASN A 157 -2.49 -11.56 -16.21
CA ASN A 157 -2.69 -11.50 -17.66
C ASN A 157 -2.54 -10.06 -18.16
N GLN A 158 -1.54 -9.79 -18.99
CA GLN A 158 -1.25 -8.47 -19.59
C GLN A 158 -1.67 -8.37 -21.06
N GLY A 159 -2.49 -9.31 -21.55
CA GLY A 159 -2.95 -9.37 -22.93
C GLY A 159 -1.78 -9.60 -23.89
N ALA A 160 -1.63 -8.72 -24.89
CA ALA A 160 -0.61 -8.84 -25.92
C ALA A 160 0.84 -8.69 -25.40
N LEU A 161 1.01 -8.16 -24.18
CA LEU A 161 2.32 -8.07 -23.52
C LEU A 161 2.73 -9.39 -22.83
N GLY A 162 1.87 -10.41 -22.88
CA GLY A 162 2.08 -11.68 -22.18
C GLY A 162 1.52 -11.64 -20.77
N GLY A 163 2.14 -12.37 -19.85
CA GLY A 163 1.68 -12.44 -18.47
C GLY A 163 2.61 -13.28 -17.61
N ALA A 164 2.15 -13.61 -16.40
CA ALA A 164 2.86 -14.49 -15.49
C ALA A 164 1.91 -15.27 -14.59
N THR A 165 2.36 -16.43 -14.15
CA THR A 165 1.76 -17.15 -13.02
C THR A 165 2.60 -16.87 -11.79
N ILE A 166 2.01 -16.18 -10.82
CA ILE A 166 2.72 -15.64 -9.65
C ILE A 166 2.28 -16.40 -8.40
N THR A 167 3.20 -17.03 -7.69
CA THR A 167 2.90 -17.60 -6.38
C THR A 167 3.41 -16.70 -5.27
N ASN A 168 2.49 -16.27 -4.41
CA ASN A 168 2.75 -15.48 -3.22
C ASN A 168 2.57 -16.33 -1.96
N LEU A 169 3.37 -16.04 -0.94
CA LEU A 169 3.22 -16.56 0.41
C LEU A 169 2.61 -15.46 1.30
N ASP A 170 1.40 -15.70 1.77
CA ASP A 170 0.71 -14.87 2.75
C ASP A 170 0.98 -15.44 4.15
N LYS A 171 1.70 -14.71 5.00
CA LYS A 171 1.85 -15.06 6.43
C LYS A 171 0.75 -14.39 7.23
N ILE A 172 -0.04 -15.17 7.95
CA ILE A 172 -1.22 -14.70 8.69
C ILE A 172 -0.82 -14.27 10.10
N TYR A 173 -1.27 -13.07 10.49
CA TYR A 173 -1.08 -12.50 11.82
C TYR A 173 -2.44 -12.25 12.48
N LEU A 174 -2.63 -12.84 13.66
CA LEU A 174 -3.83 -12.66 14.49
C LEU A 174 -5.16 -12.93 13.75
N LYS A 175 -5.13 -13.71 12.66
CA LYS A 175 -6.29 -14.00 11.77
C LYS A 175 -6.97 -12.77 11.16
N ILE A 176 -6.34 -11.59 11.20
CA ILE A 176 -6.93 -10.34 10.70
C ILE A 176 -6.04 -9.72 9.63
N MET A 177 -4.72 -9.78 9.83
CA MET A 177 -3.74 -9.24 8.89
C MET A 177 -2.94 -10.35 8.24
N LYS A 178 -2.40 -10.05 7.06
CA LYS A 178 -1.46 -10.88 6.33
C LYS A 178 -0.29 -10.05 5.83
N TYR A 179 0.88 -10.67 5.79
CA TYR A 179 2.04 -10.13 5.10
C TYR A 179 2.25 -10.94 3.83
N ARG A 180 2.21 -10.27 2.67
CA ARG A 180 2.37 -10.91 1.36
C ARG A 180 3.79 -10.78 0.85
N LYS A 181 4.32 -11.88 0.31
CA LYS A 181 5.65 -11.94 -0.29
C LYS A 181 5.66 -12.85 -1.51
N LEU A 182 6.28 -12.40 -2.58
CA LEU A 182 6.55 -13.20 -3.78
C LEU A 182 7.51 -14.35 -3.46
N VAL A 183 7.15 -15.57 -3.84
CA VAL A 183 7.98 -16.77 -3.66
C VAL A 183 8.31 -17.50 -4.95
N PHE A 184 7.46 -17.40 -5.98
CA PHE A 184 7.71 -18.02 -7.27
C PHE A 184 7.07 -17.19 -8.39
N TYR A 185 7.71 -17.20 -9.56
CA TYR A 185 7.28 -16.49 -10.76
C TYR A 185 7.52 -17.40 -11.95
N ASP A 186 6.48 -17.62 -12.74
CA ASP A 186 6.50 -18.49 -13.91
C ASP A 186 5.77 -17.85 -15.09
N ASP A 187 5.88 -18.49 -16.26
CA ASP A 187 5.19 -18.08 -17.47
C ASP A 187 3.66 -18.17 -17.29
N TRP A 188 2.96 -17.35 -18.06
CA TRP A 188 1.50 -17.26 -18.00
C TRP A 188 0.84 -18.56 -18.46
N GLY A 189 -0.14 -19.05 -17.69
CA GLY A 189 -0.93 -20.22 -18.06
C GLY A 189 -0.25 -21.56 -17.75
N VAL A 190 0.93 -21.56 -17.13
CA VAL A 190 1.56 -22.78 -16.61
C VAL A 190 0.82 -23.21 -15.34
N GLU A 191 0.35 -24.47 -15.34
CA GLU A 191 -0.27 -25.09 -14.18
C GLU A 191 0.79 -25.73 -13.29
N ASN A 192 1.27 -24.97 -12.31
CA ASN A 192 2.31 -25.43 -11.41
C ASN A 192 1.75 -26.39 -10.36
N GLN A 193 2.42 -27.54 -10.16
CA GLN A 193 2.07 -28.49 -9.11
C GLN A 193 2.57 -27.99 -7.75
N ILE A 194 1.67 -27.34 -7.01
CA ILE A 194 1.99 -26.74 -5.72
C ILE A 194 1.42 -27.58 -4.58
N LYS A 195 2.28 -28.06 -3.67
CA LYS A 195 1.89 -28.84 -2.49
C LYS A 195 2.72 -28.49 -1.26
N TRP A 196 2.06 -28.36 -0.11
CA TRP A 196 2.77 -28.28 1.17
C TRP A 196 3.40 -29.63 1.50
N ILE A 197 4.67 -29.61 1.92
CA ILE A 197 5.38 -30.78 2.45
C ILE A 197 5.19 -30.83 3.96
N ASP A 198 5.32 -29.68 4.61
CA ASP A 198 5.15 -29.51 6.05
C ASP A 198 4.67 -28.08 6.38
N ASN A 199 4.71 -27.68 7.65
CA ASN A 199 4.27 -26.34 8.10
C ASN A 199 5.17 -25.17 7.68
N LYS A 200 6.35 -25.45 7.09
CA LYS A 200 7.42 -24.48 6.79
C LYS A 200 8.04 -24.70 5.40
N SER A 201 7.60 -25.69 4.65
CA SER A 201 8.19 -26.05 3.36
C SER A 201 7.09 -26.51 2.39
N PHE A 202 7.22 -26.09 1.14
CA PHE A 202 6.32 -26.47 0.05
C PHE A 202 7.12 -26.78 -1.21
N ASN A 203 6.53 -27.59 -2.08
CA ASN A 203 7.06 -27.95 -3.39
C ASN A 203 6.29 -27.18 -4.48
N ILE A 204 7.01 -26.61 -5.45
CA ILE A 204 6.48 -26.06 -6.69
C ILE A 204 7.28 -26.70 -7.83
N ASP A 205 6.66 -27.57 -8.63
CA ASP A 205 7.27 -28.22 -9.80
C ASP A 205 8.64 -28.87 -9.55
N GLY A 206 8.81 -29.49 -8.38
CA GLY A 206 10.06 -30.13 -7.97
C GLY A 206 10.96 -29.22 -7.13
N HIS A 207 10.68 -27.92 -7.06
CA HIS A 207 11.39 -26.97 -6.22
C HIS A 207 10.86 -26.96 -4.79
N ILE A 208 11.64 -27.52 -3.86
CA ILE A 208 11.35 -27.43 -2.43
C ILE A 208 11.81 -26.07 -1.90
N ILE A 209 10.87 -25.27 -1.40
CA ILE A 209 11.10 -23.91 -0.89
C ILE A 209 10.72 -23.87 0.60
N ASN A 210 11.65 -23.37 1.42
CA ASN A 210 11.38 -23.10 2.83
C ASN A 210 10.88 -21.66 3.05
N VAL A 211 9.82 -21.50 3.85
CA VAL A 211 9.16 -20.22 4.13
C VAL A 211 10.10 -19.17 4.72
N ASN A 212 11.12 -19.58 5.48
CA ASN A 212 12.02 -18.67 6.19
C ASN A 212 13.24 -18.27 5.34
N THR A 213 13.84 -19.20 4.61
CA THR A 213 15.17 -19.01 4.02
C THR A 213 15.18 -18.69 2.53
N LYS A 214 14.05 -18.82 1.81
CA LYS A 214 13.93 -18.58 0.36
C LYS A 214 14.88 -19.41 -0.52
N LYS A 215 15.65 -20.35 0.05
CA LYS A 215 16.55 -21.20 -0.72
C LYS A 215 15.70 -22.27 -1.42
N VAL A 216 15.83 -22.34 -2.75
CA VAL A 216 15.47 -23.52 -3.52
C VAL A 216 16.40 -24.62 -3.05
N ILE A 217 15.85 -25.63 -2.38
CA ILE A 217 16.66 -26.71 -1.81
C ILE A 217 17.05 -27.69 -2.92
N TYR A 218 16.24 -27.82 -4.00
CA TYR A 218 16.50 -28.65 -5.18
C TYR A 218 15.80 -28.12 -6.46
N GLY A 219 16.41 -28.33 -7.64
CA GLY A 219 15.81 -28.21 -8.98
C GLY A 219 16.67 -27.44 -9.99
N ASP A 220 17.07 -28.09 -11.09
CA ASP A 220 17.71 -27.48 -12.26
C ASP A 220 16.64 -26.88 -13.19
N ARG A 221 17.00 -25.81 -13.92
CA ARG A 221 16.14 -25.20 -14.95
C ARG A 221 16.12 -26.03 -16.23
#